data_AF-A0A6M1ZD18-F1
#
_entry.id   AF-A0A6M1ZD18-F1
#
_cell.length_a   1.000
_cell.length_b   1.000
_cell.length_c   1.000
_cell.angle_alpha   90.00
_cell.angle_beta   90.00
_cell.angle_gamma   90.00
#
_symmetry.space_group_name_H-M   'P 1'
#
loop_
_entity.id
_entity.type
_entity.pdbx_description
1 polymer ?
#
loop_
_entity_poly.entity_id
_entity_poly.type
_entity_poly.pdbx_seq_one_letter_code
_entity_poly.pdbx_strand_id
1 'polypeptide(L)'
;MSKISRVKGKNTELAIAKIMKAKRNHFEAEDLRHPILSIEVKHRKKLPVLITKFMGQAVAACSDEKIPCVVMHEGGAHHTDDLVIMRLYDLEDLVGRVMRGSAEESE
;
A
#
# COMPACT_ATOMS: atom_id res chain seq x y z
N MET A 1 -23.58 8.13 3.10
CA MET A 1 -23.06 6.77 2.85
C MET A 1 -24.08 5.74 3.40
N SER A 2 -24.35 4.63 2.70
CA SER A 2 -25.36 3.64 3.13
C SER A 2 -24.86 2.70 4.24
N LYS A 3 -25.75 2.06 4.99
CA LYS A 3 -25.41 1.06 6.03
C LYS A 3 -24.57 -0.09 5.46
N ILE A 4 -24.91 -0.58 4.27
CA ILE A 4 -24.17 -1.63 3.54
C ILE A 4 -22.74 -1.18 3.21
N SER A 5 -22.57 0.06 2.73
CA SER A 5 -21.24 0.61 2.41
C SER A 5 -20.36 0.73 3.65
N ARG A 6 -20.93 1.08 4.81
CA ARG A 6 -20.20 1.15 6.08
C ARG A 6 -19.72 -0.23 6.54
N VAL A 7 -20.56 -1.26 6.41
CA VAL A 7 -20.18 -2.65 6.76
C VAL A 7 -19.02 -3.12 5.87
N LYS A 8 -19.07 -2.85 4.56
CA LYS A 8 -17.99 -3.22 3.63
C LYS A 8 -16.67 -2.50 3.95
N GLY A 9 -16.72 -1.21 4.28
CA GLY A 9 -15.56 -0.45 4.75
C GLY A 9 -14.94 -1.07 5.99
N LYS A 10 -15.76 -1.30 7.04
CA LYS A 10 -15.31 -1.95 8.28
C LYS A 10 -14.66 -3.32 8.04
N ASN A 11 -15.26 -4.16 7.20
CA ASN A 11 -14.70 -5.48 6.91
C ASN A 11 -13.36 -5.38 6.16
N THR A 12 -13.20 -4.37 5.32
CA THR A 12 -11.93 -4.08 4.64
C THR A 12 -10.87 -3.62 5.63
N GLU A 13 -11.20 -2.70 6.54
CA GLU A 13 -10.30 -2.27 7.63
C GLU A 13 -9.83 -3.46 8.46
N LEU A 14 -10.74 -4.35 8.87
CA LEU A 14 -10.38 -5.54 9.66
C LEU A 14 -9.46 -6.51 8.89
N ALA A 15 -9.67 -6.68 7.58
CA ALA A 15 -8.81 -7.52 6.75
C ALA A 15 -7.40 -6.93 6.64
N ILE A 16 -7.28 -5.62 6.37
CA ILE A 16 -5.99 -4.94 6.27
C ILE A 16 -5.28 -4.91 7.62
N ALA A 17 -6.01 -4.71 8.72
CA ALA A 17 -5.45 -4.78 10.08
C ALA A 17 -4.75 -6.13 10.33
N LYS A 18 -5.38 -7.23 9.91
CA LYS A 18 -4.80 -8.57 10.02
C LYS A 18 -3.55 -8.74 9.17
N ILE A 19 -3.58 -8.29 7.91
CA ILE A 19 -2.44 -8.38 6.98
C ILE A 19 -1.25 -7.59 7.52
N MET A 20 -1.48 -6.32 7.87
CA MET A 20 -0.44 -5.40 8.32
C MET A 20 -0.06 -5.56 9.79
N LYS A 21 -0.57 -6.59 10.49
CA LYS A 21 -0.40 -6.77 11.95
C LYS A 21 -0.68 -5.49 12.75
N ALA A 22 -1.67 -4.72 12.29
CA ALA A 22 -2.07 -3.45 12.84
C ALA A 22 -3.33 -3.61 13.70
N LYS A 23 -3.61 -2.64 14.56
CA LYS A 23 -4.83 -2.58 15.35
C LYS A 23 -5.79 -1.58 14.73
N ARG A 24 -7.00 -2.01 14.39
CA ARG A 24 -8.06 -1.09 13.94
C ARG A 24 -8.35 -0.06 15.03
N ASN A 25 -8.27 1.21 14.69
CA ASN A 25 -8.49 2.35 15.58
C ASN A 25 -9.64 3.19 15.00
N HIS A 26 -10.86 3.00 15.50
CA HIS A 26 -12.02 3.66 14.90
C HIS A 26 -12.21 5.06 15.48
N PHE A 27 -12.38 6.07 14.63
CA PHE A 27 -12.84 7.43 14.98
C PHE A 27 -11.91 8.33 15.80
N GLU A 28 -10.63 7.96 16.03
CA GLU A 28 -9.75 8.75 16.89
C GLU A 28 -8.56 9.42 16.18
N ALA A 29 -8.14 8.98 14.97
CA ALA A 29 -7.18 9.70 14.09
C ALA A 29 -6.94 8.97 12.75
N GLU A 30 -6.38 7.76 12.84
CA GLU A 30 -6.03 6.85 11.75
C GLU A 30 -6.99 5.65 11.75
N ASP A 31 -7.30 5.04 10.60
CA ASP A 31 -8.15 3.84 10.58
C ASP A 31 -7.47 2.64 11.26
N LEU A 32 -6.15 2.44 11.05
CA LEU A 32 -5.36 1.37 11.66
C LEU A 32 -4.07 1.92 12.26
N ARG A 33 -3.84 1.57 13.53
CA ARG A 33 -2.60 1.85 14.26
C ARG A 33 -1.55 0.78 14.01
N HIS A 34 -0.39 1.19 13.55
CA HIS A 34 0.78 0.34 13.34
C HIS A 34 2.04 1.01 13.95
N PRO A 35 3.07 0.26 14.41
CA PRO A 35 4.21 0.85 15.10
C PRO A 35 4.98 1.93 14.32
N ILE A 36 5.00 1.81 12.98
CA ILE A 36 5.74 2.71 12.08
C ILE A 36 4.88 3.36 11.00
N LEU A 37 3.59 3.02 10.91
CA LEU A 37 2.68 3.54 9.88
C LEU A 37 1.40 4.08 10.52
N SER A 38 0.90 5.20 9.99
CA SER A 38 -0.46 5.67 10.22
C SER A 38 -1.32 5.37 9.00
N ILE A 39 -2.23 4.40 9.11
CA ILE A 39 -2.85 3.78 7.93
C ILE A 39 -4.32 4.21 7.80
N GLU A 40 -4.66 4.84 6.68
CA GLU A 40 -6.02 5.14 6.25
C GLU A 40 -6.50 4.11 5.21
N VAL A 41 -7.70 3.56 5.39
CA VAL A 41 -8.25 2.51 4.52
C VAL A 41 -9.39 3.05 3.67
N LYS A 42 -9.22 3.04 2.35
CA LYS A 42 -10.27 3.44 1.39
C LYS A 42 -10.78 2.25 0.59
N HIS A 43 -11.98 1.77 0.97
CA HIS A 43 -12.71 0.80 0.15
C HIS A 43 -13.45 1.50 -1.03
N ARG A 44 -13.34 0.94 -2.24
CA ARG A 44 -14.03 1.40 -3.46
C ARG A 44 -14.49 0.19 -4.28
N LYS A 45 -15.60 0.33 -5.03
CA LYS A 45 -16.07 -0.70 -5.97
C LYS A 45 -15.09 -0.91 -7.13
N LYS A 46 -14.43 0.17 -7.57
CA LYS A 46 -13.35 0.17 -8.56
C LYS A 46 -12.32 1.22 -8.13
N LEU A 47 -11.05 0.91 -8.32
CA LEU A 47 -9.96 1.88 -8.15
C LEU A 47 -9.91 2.83 -9.37
N PRO A 48 -9.33 4.04 -9.21
CA PRO A 48 -9.06 4.91 -10.35
C PRO A 48 -8.19 4.22 -11.40
N VAL A 49 -8.61 4.29 -12.67
CA VAL A 49 -7.95 3.58 -13.79
C VAL A 49 -6.48 4.00 -13.93
N LEU A 50 -6.17 5.29 -13.76
CA LEU A 50 -4.80 5.81 -13.86
C LEU A 50 -3.86 5.13 -12.86
N ILE A 51 -4.26 5.02 -11.59
CA ILE A 51 -3.45 4.38 -10.54
C ILE A 51 -3.20 2.91 -10.90
N THR A 52 -4.24 2.19 -11.33
CA THR A 52 -4.09 0.78 -11.73
C THR A 52 -3.22 0.61 -12.97
N LYS A 53 -3.26 1.56 -13.92
CA LYS A 53 -2.44 1.54 -15.13
C LYS A 53 -0.97 1.76 -14.81
N PHE A 54 -0.65 2.79 -14.01
CA PHE A 54 0.73 3.07 -13.60
C PHE A 54 1.31 1.91 -12.80
N MET A 55 0.52 1.33 -11.89
CA MET A 55 0.97 0.16 -11.14
C MET A 55 1.20 -1.05 -12.06
N GLY A 56 0.33 -1.27 -13.06
CA GLY A 56 0.52 -2.34 -14.05
C GLY A 56 1.81 -2.17 -14.87
N GLN A 57 2.14 -0.92 -15.25
CA GLN A 57 3.40 -0.61 -15.94
C GLN A 57 4.62 -0.87 -15.03
N ALA A 58 4.57 -0.42 -13.78
CA ALA A 58 5.64 -0.63 -12.82
C ALA A 58 5.87 -2.13 -12.54
N VAL A 59 4.80 -2.93 -12.40
CA VAL A 59 4.92 -4.39 -12.24
C VAL A 59 5.51 -5.04 -13.49
N ALA A 60 5.05 -4.69 -14.69
CA ALA A 60 5.50 -5.31 -15.93
C ALA A 60 6.98 -5.01 -16.24
N ALA A 61 7.51 -3.87 -15.79
CA ALA A 61 8.90 -3.46 -15.98
C ALA A 61 9.84 -3.94 -14.86
N CYS A 62 9.30 -4.50 -13.76
CA CYS A 62 10.08 -4.85 -12.59
C CYS A 62 10.73 -6.22 -12.74
N SER A 63 12.02 -6.33 -12.39
CA SER A 63 12.68 -7.62 -12.22
C SER A 63 12.25 -8.31 -10.92
N ASP A 64 12.42 -9.62 -10.85
CA ASP A 64 12.02 -10.45 -9.70
C ASP A 64 12.74 -10.06 -8.40
N GLU A 65 13.90 -9.41 -8.49
CA GLU A 65 14.71 -8.96 -7.36
C GLU A 65 14.25 -7.61 -6.77
N LYS A 66 13.36 -6.88 -7.46
CA LYS A 66 12.98 -5.50 -7.08
C LYS A 66 11.51 -5.36 -6.70
N ILE A 67 11.22 -4.45 -5.78
CA ILE A 67 9.84 -4.13 -5.40
C ILE A 67 9.27 -3.10 -6.40
N PRO A 68 8.18 -3.40 -7.11
CA PRO A 68 7.57 -2.44 -8.04
C PRO A 68 6.93 -1.29 -7.25
N CYS A 69 7.16 -0.07 -7.73
CA CYS A 69 6.68 1.15 -7.09
C CYS A 69 6.38 2.22 -8.14
N VAL A 70 5.33 3.00 -7.92
CA VAL A 70 5.06 4.23 -8.68
C VAL A 70 5.39 5.42 -7.79
N VAL A 71 6.19 6.34 -8.29
CA VAL A 71 6.36 7.68 -7.70
C VAL A 71 5.62 8.66 -8.59
N MET A 72 4.64 9.37 -8.03
CA MET A 72 3.85 10.37 -8.73
C MET A 72 4.18 11.76 -8.20
N HIS A 73 4.66 12.61 -9.11
CA HIS A 73 4.97 14.01 -8.84
C HIS A 73 3.94 14.93 -9.52
N GLU A 74 3.51 15.97 -8.81
CA GLU A 74 2.71 17.05 -9.40
C GLU A 74 3.63 18.16 -9.91
N GLY A 75 3.54 18.48 -11.20
CA GLY A 75 4.42 19.45 -11.84
C GLY A 75 4.38 20.82 -11.16
N GLY A 76 5.53 21.25 -10.63
CA GLY A 76 5.66 22.51 -9.91
C GLY A 76 5.48 22.41 -8.39
N ALA A 77 5.15 21.23 -7.85
CA ALA A 77 5.12 20.98 -6.41
C ALA A 77 6.52 20.65 -5.86
N HIS A 78 6.64 20.55 -4.54
CA HIS A 78 7.87 20.06 -3.90
C HIS A 78 7.90 18.52 -3.90
N HIS A 79 9.08 17.93 -4.14
CA HIS A 79 9.25 16.47 -4.15
C HIS A 79 8.97 15.79 -2.80
N THR A 80 8.88 16.54 -1.71
CA THR A 80 8.44 16.02 -0.40
C THR A 80 6.98 15.60 -0.39
N ASP A 81 6.18 16.08 -1.35
CA ASP A 81 4.75 15.78 -1.49
C ASP A 81 4.47 14.70 -2.54
N ASP A 82 5.52 14.11 -3.13
CA ASP A 82 5.38 13.04 -4.12
C ASP A 82 4.69 11.82 -3.51
N LEU A 83 3.73 11.28 -4.25
CA LEU A 83 2.99 10.10 -3.81
C LEU A 83 3.72 8.83 -4.21
N VAL A 84 4.01 8.00 -3.22
CA VAL A 84 4.54 6.65 -3.40
C VAL A 84 3.37 5.66 -3.38
N ILE A 85 3.18 4.92 -4.47
CA ILE A 85 2.11 3.93 -4.62
C ILE A 85 2.71 2.56 -4.88
N MET A 86 2.30 1.59 -4.09
CA MET A 86 2.69 0.18 -4.19
C MET A 86 1.49 -0.73 -3.90
N ARG A 87 1.56 -2.01 -4.31
CA ARG A 87 0.53 -2.98 -3.90
C ARG A 87 0.69 -3.26 -2.41
N LEU A 88 -0.40 -3.62 -1.73
CA LEU A 88 -0.34 -4.02 -0.32
C LEU A 88 0.65 -5.18 -0.08
N TYR A 89 0.71 -6.12 -1.03
CA TYR A 89 1.68 -7.22 -1.02
C TYR A 89 3.14 -6.75 -1.08
N ASP A 90 3.44 -5.75 -1.93
CA ASP A 90 4.78 -5.17 -2.06
C ASP A 90 5.17 -4.39 -0.79
N LEU A 91 4.20 -3.69 -0.18
CA LEU A 91 4.40 -3.03 1.09
C LEU A 91 4.68 -4.04 2.21
N GLU A 92 3.95 -5.16 2.24
CA GLU A 92 4.17 -6.25 3.20
C GLU A 92 5.59 -6.82 3.06
N ASP A 93 6.06 -7.05 1.83
CA ASP A 93 7.45 -7.45 1.54
C ASP A 93 8.45 -6.41 2.09
N LEU A 94 8.19 -5.13 1.84
CA LEU A 94 9.04 -4.03 2.30
C LEU A 94 9.12 -3.87 3.83
N VAL A 95 7.98 -3.95 4.53
CA VAL A 95 7.91 -3.77 6.00
C VAL A 95 8.08 -5.06 6.78
N GLY A 96 8.10 -6.20 6.10
CA GLY A 96 7.93 -7.54 6.68
C GLY A 96 8.85 -8.60 6.09
N ARG A 97 10.17 -8.39 6.08
CA ARG A 97 11.24 -9.43 6.05
C ARG A 97 10.93 -10.68 5.21
N VAL A 98 11.11 -10.61 3.88
CA VAL A 98 11.46 -11.78 3.07
C VAL A 98 12.79 -11.46 2.37
N MET A 99 13.76 -12.38 2.48
CA MET A 99 14.96 -12.34 1.63
C MET A 99 14.49 -12.56 0.19
N ARG A 100 14.38 -11.50 -0.61
CA ARG A 100 14.61 -11.68 -2.05
C ARG A 100 16.05 -12.15 -2.16
N GLY A 101 16.23 -13.32 -2.77
CA GLY A 101 17.46 -14.10 -2.68
C GLY A 101 18.68 -13.22 -2.61
N SER A 102 19.43 -13.32 -1.50
CA SER A 102 20.81 -12.88 -1.51
C SER A 102 21.46 -13.69 -2.63
N ALA A 103 21.71 -13.05 -3.77
CA ALA A 103 22.81 -13.49 -4.60
C ALA A 103 24.01 -13.53 -3.66
N GLU A 104 24.47 -14.73 -3.35
CA GLU A 104 25.70 -14.94 -2.63
C GLU A 104 26.78 -14.15 -3.37
N GLU A 105 27.24 -13.05 -2.78
CA GLU A 105 28.50 -12.44 -3.16
C GLU A 105 29.57 -13.50 -2.89
N SER A 106 29.90 -14.21 -3.96
CA SER A 106 31.05 -15.10 -4.03
C SER A 106 32.22 -14.27 -4.52
N GLU A 107 32.96 -13.70 -3.56
CA GLU A 107 34.38 -13.36 -3.69
C GLU A 107 35.13 -13.78 -2.42
#